data_AF-A0A1F8R6E3-F1
#
_entry.id   AF-A0A1F8R6E3-F1
#
_cell.length_a   1.000
_cell.length_b   1.000
_cell.length_c   1.000
_cell.angle_alpha   90.00
_cell.angle_beta   90.00
_cell.angle_gamma   90.00
#
_symmetry.space_group_name_H-M   'P 1'
#
loop_
_entity.id
_entity.type
_entity.pdbx_description
1 polymer ?
#
loop_
_entity_poly.entity_id
_entity_poly.type
_entity_poly.pdbx_seq_one_letter_code
_entity_poly.pdbx_strand_id
1 'polypeptide(L)'
;MIGFLVVIFALFYFVMIRPQRRRQKEQQTMMQGLQKGDKVITAGGIFGTIDSLGEDSVVIKVEGGTTLRVARGSVAVRREKL
;
A
#
# COMPACT_ATOMS: atom_id res chain seq x y z
N MET A 1 33.67 27.54 0.95
CA MET A 1 33.41 26.09 0.88
C MET A 1 32.18 25.65 1.68
N ILE A 2 31.90 26.23 2.86
CA ILE A 2 30.76 25.86 3.73
C ILE A 2 29.39 26.17 3.10
N GLY A 3 29.23 27.31 2.40
CA GLY A 3 27.94 27.67 1.77
C GLY A 3 27.47 26.70 0.68
N PHE A 4 28.40 26.09 -0.08
CA PHE A 4 28.07 25.10 -1.11
C PHE A 4 27.49 23.81 -0.51
N LEU A 5 28.01 23.37 0.63
CA LEU A 5 27.53 22.18 1.34
C LEU A 5 26.11 22.37 1.90
N VAL A 6 25.78 23.56 2.40
CA VAL A 6 24.43 23.88 2.91
C VAL A 6 23.38 23.82 1.80
N VAL A 7 23.70 24.34 0.61
CA VAL A 7 22.80 24.32 -0.56
C VAL A 7 22.56 22.89 -1.05
N ILE A 8 23.62 22.06 -1.10
CA ILE A 8 23.50 20.64 -1.45
C ILE A 8 22.62 19.88 -0.45
N PHE A 9 22.83 20.09 0.86
CA PHE A 9 22.02 19.43 1.89
C PHE A 9 20.55 19.83 1.82
N ALA A 10 20.26 21.12 1.57
CA ALA A 10 18.89 21.59 1.39
C ALA A 10 18.21 20.97 0.16
N LEU A 11 18.94 20.83 -0.95
CA LEU A 11 18.48 20.16 -2.17
C LEU A 11 18.18 18.68 -1.92
N PHE A 12 19.11 17.94 -1.30
CA PHE A 12 18.90 16.52 -0.98
C PHE A 12 17.73 16.30 -0.01
N TYR A 13 17.59 17.14 1.01
CA TYR A 13 16.46 17.09 1.95
C TYR A 13 15.12 17.28 1.22
N PHE A 14 15.03 18.28 0.34
CA PHE A 14 13.81 18.57 -0.40
C PHE A 14 13.46 17.46 -1.41
N VAL A 15 14.47 16.91 -2.09
CA VAL A 15 14.32 15.85 -3.07
C VAL A 15 13.95 14.51 -2.42
N MET A 16 14.35 14.23 -1.18
CA MET A 16 14.01 12.96 -0.51
C MET A 16 12.65 13.00 0.22
N ILE A 17 12.29 14.10 0.87
CA ILE A 17 11.02 14.22 1.62
C ILE A 17 9.79 14.27 0.71
N ARG A 18 9.90 14.95 -0.43
CA ARG A 18 8.79 15.11 -1.37
C ARG A 18 8.30 13.78 -1.98
N PRO A 19 9.16 12.88 -2.47
CA PRO A 19 8.73 11.57 -2.97
C PRO A 19 8.27 10.64 -1.85
N GLN A 20 8.87 10.70 -0.66
CA GLN A 20 8.48 9.83 0.45
C GLN A 20 7.05 10.11 0.93
N ARG A 21 6.66 11.39 1.03
CA ARG A 21 5.28 11.79 1.37
C ARG A 21 4.25 11.38 0.31
N ARG A 22 4.63 11.36 -0.98
CA ARG A 22 3.74 10.89 -2.06
C ARG A 22 3.45 9.40 -1.96
N ARG A 23 4.49 8.58 -1.76
CA ARG A 23 4.34 7.12 -1.63
C ARG A 23 3.45 6.72 -0.45
N GLN A 24 3.60 7.40 0.70
CA GLN A 24 2.74 7.13 1.86
C GLN A 24 1.28 7.52 1.60
N LYS A 25 1.03 8.67 0.97
CA LYS A 25 -0.33 9.08 0.60
C LYS A 25 -0.98 8.12 -0.41
N GLU A 26 -0.23 7.67 -1.41
CA GLU A 26 -0.72 6.72 -2.41
C GLU A 26 -1.06 5.37 -1.76
N GLN A 27 -0.22 4.86 -0.87
CA GLN A 27 -0.51 3.64 -0.10
C GLN A 27 -1.77 3.81 0.75
N GLN A 28 -1.90 4.94 1.45
CA GLN A 28 -3.07 5.20 2.31
C GLN A 28 -4.37 5.33 1.49
N THR A 29 -4.31 5.98 0.33
CA THR A 29 -5.45 6.13 -0.59
C THR A 29 -5.86 4.77 -1.19
N MET A 30 -4.89 3.93 -1.55
CA MET A 30 -5.15 2.56 -2.02
C MET A 30 -5.83 1.71 -0.95
N MET A 31 -5.45 1.85 0.34
CA MET A 31 -6.08 1.13 1.45
C MET A 31 -7.50 1.59 1.76
N GLN A 32 -7.84 2.85 1.46
CA GLN A 32 -9.20 3.39 1.66
C GLN A 32 -10.19 2.94 0.58
N GLY A 33 -9.70 2.58 -0.61
CA GLY A 33 -10.53 2.12 -1.72
C GLY A 33 -10.92 0.64 -1.68
N LEU A 34 -10.46 -0.13 -0.69
CA LEU A 34 -10.74 -1.55 -0.55
C LEU A 34 -12.22 -1.79 -0.22
N GLN A 35 -12.88 -2.63 -1.01
CA GLN A 35 -14.28 -3.01 -0.82
C GLN A 35 -14.46 -4.53 -0.79
N LYS A 36 -15.53 -4.99 -0.13
CA LYS A 36 -15.90 -6.41 -0.12
C LYS A 36 -16.19 -6.86 -1.57
N GLY A 37 -15.60 -7.99 -1.97
CA GLY A 37 -15.67 -8.49 -3.35
C GLY A 37 -14.48 -8.11 -4.24
N ASP A 38 -13.58 -7.23 -3.78
CA ASP A 38 -12.38 -6.89 -4.56
C ASP A 38 -11.41 -8.07 -4.63
N LYS A 39 -10.88 -8.30 -5.83
CA LYS A 39 -9.75 -9.20 -6.04
C LYS A 39 -8.46 -8.49 -5.62
N VAL A 40 -7.73 -9.12 -4.72
CA VAL A 40 -6.50 -8.57 -4.15
C VAL A 40 -5.36 -9.56 -4.19
N ILE A 41 -4.15 -9.02 -4.18
CA ILE A 41 -2.94 -9.78 -3.92
C ILE A 41 -2.32 -9.28 -2.62
N THR A 42 -1.95 -10.21 -1.76
CA THR A 42 -1.22 -9.88 -0.53
C THR A 42 0.27 -9.71 -0.83
N ALA A 43 1.01 -9.10 0.10
CA ALA A 43 2.46 -8.94 0.01
C ALA A 43 3.23 -10.27 -0.15
N GLY A 44 2.63 -11.39 0.27
CA GLY A 44 3.19 -12.74 0.08
C GLY A 44 2.88 -13.36 -1.28
N GLY A 45 2.26 -12.63 -2.21
CA GLY A 45 1.86 -13.13 -3.53
C GLY A 45 0.58 -13.98 -3.53
N ILE A 46 -0.14 -14.01 -2.41
CA ILE A 46 -1.38 -14.79 -2.30
C ILE A 46 -2.53 -14.01 -2.93
N PHE A 47 -3.23 -14.66 -3.86
CA PHE A 47 -4.43 -14.14 -4.51
C PHE A 47 -5.67 -14.50 -3.71
N GLY A 48 -6.59 -13.56 -3.57
CA GLY A 48 -7.86 -13.80 -2.91
C GLY A 48 -8.87 -12.70 -3.19
N THR A 49 -10.07 -12.89 -2.64
CA THR A 49 -11.17 -11.93 -2.72
C THR A 49 -11.50 -11.43 -1.32
N ILE A 50 -11.73 -10.13 -1.15
CA ILE A 50 -12.08 -9.56 0.15
C ILE A 50 -13.47 -10.07 0.58
N ASP A 51 -13.53 -10.76 1.73
CA ASP A 51 -14.78 -11.19 2.34
C ASP A 51 -15.24 -10.26 3.45
N SER A 52 -14.32 -9.69 4.24
CA SER A 52 -14.67 -8.64 5.20
C SER A 52 -13.50 -7.68 5.45
N LEU A 53 -13.85 -6.46 5.83
CA LEU A 53 -12.93 -5.37 6.11
C LEU A 53 -13.11 -4.95 7.58
N GLY A 54 -12.03 -5.02 8.35
CA GLY A 54 -11.91 -4.36 9.65
C GLY A 54 -11.00 -3.13 9.53
N GLU A 55 -10.85 -2.38 10.62
CA GLU A 55 -10.03 -1.15 10.62
C GLU A 55 -8.56 -1.44 10.29
N ASP A 56 -7.95 -2.40 10.98
CA ASP A 56 -6.53 -2.75 10.84
C ASP A 56 -6.26 -4.02 10.01
N SER A 57 -7.30 -4.82 9.76
CA SER A 57 -7.17 -6.13 9.14
C SER A 57 -8.26 -6.41 8.12
N VAL A 58 -7.93 -7.20 7.11
CA VAL A 58 -8.84 -7.62 6.04
C VAL A 58 -8.91 -9.14 6.05
N VAL A 59 -10.12 -9.69 5.94
CA VAL A 59 -10.33 -11.12 5.72
C VAL A 59 -10.48 -11.34 4.23
N ILE A 60 -9.59 -12.16 3.67
CA ILE A 60 -9.61 -12.55 2.28
C ILE A 60 -9.94 -14.03 2.17
N LYS A 61 -10.71 -14.40 1.15
CA LYS A 61 -10.97 -15.78 0.77
C LYS A 61 -10.01 -16.14 -0.35
N VAL A 62 -9.21 -17.18 -0.12
CA VAL A 62 -8.22 -17.68 -1.09
C VAL A 62 -8.77 -18.88 -1.87
N GLU A 63 -8.18 -19.16 -3.03
CA GLU A 63 -8.48 -20.39 -3.76
C GLU A 63 -8.14 -21.60 -2.88
N GLY A 64 -9.11 -22.52 -2.73
CA GLY A 64 -9.07 -23.59 -1.73
C GLY A 64 -10.09 -23.44 -0.59
N GLY A 65 -10.84 -22.34 -0.55
CA GLY A 65 -11.98 -22.15 0.36
C GLY A 65 -11.63 -21.64 1.74
N THR A 66 -10.34 -21.59 2.08
CA THR A 66 -9.83 -21.04 3.35
C THR A 66 -9.98 -19.52 3.38
N THR A 67 -10.27 -18.98 4.56
CA THR A 67 -10.24 -17.55 4.84
C THR A 67 -8.98 -17.20 5.61
N LEU A 68 -8.32 -16.12 5.23
CA LEU A 68 -7.09 -15.62 5.84
C LEU A 68 -7.30 -14.20 6.30
N ARG A 69 -6.90 -13.91 7.54
CA ARG A 69 -6.87 -12.56 8.07
C ARG A 69 -5.48 -11.97 7.86
N VAL A 70 -5.42 -10.90 7.10
CA VAL A 70 -4.17 -10.21 6.74
C VAL A 70 -4.23 -8.76 7.19
N ALA A 71 -3.07 -8.19 7.50
CA ALA A 71 -2.98 -6.77 7.81
C ALA A 71 -3.43 -5.96 6.60
N ARG A 72 -4.24 -4.91 6.82
CA ARG A 72 -4.71 -4.03 5.75
C ARG A 72 -3.56 -3.38 4.97
N GLY A 73 -2.45 -3.14 5.67
CA GLY A 73 -1.21 -2.62 5.10
C GLY A 73 -0.54 -3.54 4.07
N SER A 74 -0.85 -4.83 4.10
CA SER A 74 -0.20 -5.88 3.31
C SER A 74 -1.04 -6.32 2.11
N VAL A 75 -2.13 -5.61 1.80
CA VAL A 75 -3.04 -5.96 0.70
C VAL A 75 -2.96 -4.91 -0.39
N ALA A 76 -2.72 -5.34 -1.63
CA ALA A 76 -2.73 -4.50 -2.82
C ALA A 76 -3.91 -4.90 -3.73
N VAL A 77 -4.71 -3.91 -4.14
CA VAL A 77 -5.79 -4.14 -5.11
C VAL A 77 -5.19 -4.49 -6.46
N ARG A 78 -5.58 -5.64 -7.01
CA ARG A 78 -5.28 -5.96 -8.39
C ARG A 78 -6.27 -5.19 -9.26
N ARG A 79 -5.86 -4.01 -9.73
CA ARG A 79 -6.53 -3.41 -10.88
C ARG A 79 -6.21 -4.28 -12.08
N GLU A 80 -7.14 -5.17 -12.46
CA GLU A 80 -7.20 -5.66 -13.83
C GLU A 80 -7.33 -4.40 -14.70
N LYS A 81 -6.21 -3.95 -15.27
CA LYS A 81 -6.24 -2.96 -16.33
C LYS A 81 -6.98 -3.64 -17.48
N LEU A 82 -8.25 -3.26 -17.66
CA LEU A 82 -8.94 -3.35 -18.94
C LEU A 82 -8.20 -2.50 -19.97
#